data_AF-A0A2G6KDU6-F1
#
_entry.id   AF-A0A2G6KDU6-F1
#
_cell.length_a   1.000
_cell.length_b   1.000
_cell.length_c   1.000
_cell.angle_alpha   90.00
_cell.angle_beta   90.00
_cell.angle_gamma   90.00
#
_symmetry.space_group_name_H-M   'P 1'
#
loop_
_entity.id
_entity.type
_entity.pdbx_description
1 polymer ?
#
loop_
_entity_poly.entity_id
_entity_poly.type
_entity_poly.pdbx_seq_one_letter_code
_entity_poly.pdbx_strand_id
1 'polypeptide(L)'
;GFGDRRKAMLQDMAVLTGGQVISEDVGLKLENTTLDLLGTAKRVIITKDNTTIVDGGGSEDDVAGRISQIKAEIENTDSDWDREKLQERLAKLAGGVAVIQVGAATEVELKEKKHRIEDAVSSVRAAIEEGVVAGGGTALIRARSAVQSVVDSLEGDEKTGAKLVWEALTAPARNISENAGLEGSVMVRDIESETGSMGLNAATGEMVDMLKAGIIDPAKVTRAALQNAASIAALVLTTEALVADKPEPAAPMGGAGMDPMGGMGGMM
;
A
#
# COMPACT_ATOMS: atom_id res chain seq x y z
N GLY A 1 18.98 0.16 8.33
CA GLY A 1 20.38 -0.02 7.86
C GLY A 1 21.12 -1.05 8.71
N PHE A 2 22.34 -1.41 8.29
CA PHE A 2 23.26 -2.34 8.98
C PHE A 2 24.65 -1.69 9.14
N GLY A 3 25.46 -2.16 10.09
CA GLY A 3 26.83 -1.66 10.32
C GLY A 3 26.89 -0.15 10.57
N ASP A 4 27.91 0.52 10.02
CA ASP A 4 28.13 1.96 10.20
C ASP A 4 26.98 2.80 9.64
N ARG A 5 26.28 2.31 8.61
CA ARG A 5 25.07 2.96 8.11
C ARG A 5 23.96 3.02 9.15
N ARG A 6 23.84 2.00 10.02
CA ARG A 6 22.88 2.04 11.13
C ARG A 6 23.24 3.16 12.09
N LYS A 7 24.51 3.32 12.45
CA LYS A 7 24.99 4.40 13.33
C LYS A 7 24.71 5.77 12.72
N ALA A 8 25.02 5.95 11.43
CA ALA A 8 24.76 7.21 10.73
C ALA A 8 23.26 7.54 10.65
N MET A 9 22.39 6.56 10.39
CA MET A 9 20.94 6.75 10.38
C MET A 9 20.36 7.05 11.78
N LEU A 10 20.91 6.43 12.84
CA LEU A 10 20.53 6.76 14.21
C LEU A 10 20.90 8.21 14.53
N GLN A 11 22.06 8.68 14.08
CA GLN A 11 22.47 10.08 14.23
C GLN A 11 21.54 11.03 13.47
N ASP A 12 21.13 10.66 12.26
CA ASP A 12 20.16 11.45 11.48
C ASP A 12 18.82 11.59 12.22
N MET A 13 18.32 10.50 12.83
CA MET A 13 17.09 10.53 13.63
C MET A 13 17.26 11.31 14.94
N ALA A 14 18.43 11.21 15.57
CA ALA A 14 18.76 11.97 16.78
C ALA A 14 18.75 13.47 16.50
N VAL A 15 19.42 13.91 15.42
CA VAL A 15 19.40 15.32 14.97
C VAL A 15 17.97 15.78 14.65
N LEU A 16 17.20 14.97 13.92
CA LEU A 16 15.81 15.29 13.57
C LEU A 16 14.91 15.47 14.81
N THR A 17 15.15 14.70 15.87
CA THR A 17 14.32 14.70 17.08
C THR A 17 14.89 15.56 18.22
N GLY A 18 16.09 16.11 18.06
CA GLY A 18 16.81 16.85 19.10
C GLY A 18 17.38 15.96 20.22
N GLY A 19 17.46 14.64 19.99
CA GLY A 19 18.03 13.69 20.93
C GLY A 19 19.52 13.41 20.68
N GLN A 20 20.11 12.58 21.54
CA GLN A 20 21.47 12.09 21.37
C GLN A 20 21.49 10.56 21.22
N VAL A 21 22.33 10.06 20.31
CA VAL A 21 22.50 8.60 20.15
C VAL A 21 23.26 8.06 21.35
N ILE A 22 22.62 7.21 22.15
CA ILE A 22 23.26 6.51 23.25
C ILE A 22 24.09 5.36 22.69
N SER A 23 25.42 5.49 22.76
CA SER A 23 26.38 4.49 22.28
C SER A 23 27.60 4.44 23.20
N GLU A 24 28.15 3.23 23.39
CA GLU A 24 29.37 3.01 24.17
C GLU A 24 30.59 3.70 23.52
N ASP A 25 30.58 3.86 22.19
CA ASP A 25 31.65 4.53 21.44
C ASP A 25 31.86 6.00 21.85
N VAL A 26 30.80 6.65 22.34
CA VAL A 26 30.80 8.03 22.86
C VAL A 26 30.76 8.07 24.39
N GLY A 27 31.00 6.94 25.05
CA GLY A 27 31.09 6.84 26.51
C GLY A 27 29.74 6.93 27.24
N LEU A 28 28.62 6.87 26.51
CA LEU A 28 27.28 6.89 27.09
C LEU A 28 26.79 5.48 27.36
N LYS A 29 26.19 5.27 28.54
CA LYS A 29 25.55 4.02 28.93
C LYS A 29 24.08 4.25 29.21
N LEU A 30 23.27 3.24 28.90
CA LEU A 30 21.82 3.29 29.11
C LEU A 30 21.44 3.61 30.56
N GLU A 31 22.22 3.08 31.52
CA GLU A 31 22.03 3.30 32.97
C GLU A 31 22.14 4.77 33.41
N ASN A 32 22.89 5.59 32.68
CA ASN A 32 23.11 7.00 33.00
C ASN A 32 22.32 7.96 32.10
N THR A 33 21.33 7.45 31.35
CA THR A 33 20.57 8.26 30.39
C THR A 33 19.53 9.12 31.10
N THR A 34 19.47 10.39 30.73
CA THR A 34 18.54 11.38 31.28
C THR A 34 17.55 11.85 30.20
N LEU A 35 16.46 12.51 30.62
CA LEU A 35 15.38 12.93 29.70
C LEU A 35 15.83 13.94 28.65
N ASP A 36 16.84 14.75 28.96
CA ASP A 36 17.46 15.73 28.05
C ASP A 36 18.22 15.07 26.88
N LEU A 37 18.58 13.79 26.99
CA LEU A 37 19.20 13.04 25.91
C LEU A 37 18.18 12.41 24.95
N LEU A 38 16.90 12.38 25.34
CA LEU A 38 15.84 11.78 24.53
C LEU A 38 15.31 12.77 23.48
N GLY A 39 15.14 12.27 22.26
CA GLY A 39 14.50 13.03 21.20
C GLY A 39 12.98 13.17 21.44
N THR A 40 12.42 14.28 20.96
CA THR A 40 10.98 14.54 20.99
C THR A 40 10.41 14.58 19.57
N ALA A 41 9.12 14.25 19.43
CA ALA A 41 8.38 14.37 18.19
C ALA A 41 6.90 14.56 18.48
N LYS A 42 6.20 15.30 17.62
CA LYS A 42 4.76 15.55 17.79
C LYS A 42 3.92 14.30 17.59
N ARG A 43 4.29 13.45 16.63
CA ARG A 43 3.58 12.20 16.34
C ARG A 43 4.51 11.17 15.74
N VAL A 44 4.37 9.92 16.18
CA VAL A 44 5.05 8.77 15.59
C VAL A 44 3.99 7.77 15.11
N ILE A 45 4.10 7.32 13.86
CA ILE A 45 3.18 6.36 13.23
C ILE A 45 4.00 5.12 12.88
N ILE A 46 3.56 3.95 13.37
CA ILE A 46 4.23 2.67 13.13
C ILE A 46 3.25 1.75 12.43
N THR A 47 3.64 1.24 11.27
CA THR A 47 2.93 0.17 10.55
C THR A 47 3.80 -1.10 10.54
N LYS A 48 3.31 -2.18 9.95
CA LYS A 48 4.04 -3.47 9.89
C LYS A 48 5.45 -3.31 9.32
N ASP A 49 5.60 -2.49 8.28
CA ASP A 49 6.83 -2.41 7.50
C ASP A 49 7.52 -1.03 7.59
N ASN A 50 6.85 -0.01 8.16
CA ASN A 50 7.35 1.37 8.16
C ASN A 50 7.15 2.10 9.50
N THR A 51 8.10 2.97 9.84
CA THR A 51 7.99 3.93 10.95
C THR A 51 8.15 5.34 10.41
N THR A 52 7.20 6.23 10.75
CA THR A 52 7.20 7.63 10.34
C THR A 52 7.19 8.54 11.56
N ILE A 53 8.20 9.41 11.65
CA ILE A 53 8.31 10.44 12.69
C ILE A 53 7.85 11.76 12.07
N VAL A 54 6.85 12.39 12.68
CA VAL A 54 6.26 13.64 12.20
C VAL A 54 6.61 14.75 13.17
N ASP A 55 7.20 15.82 12.63
CA ASP A 55 7.50 17.06 13.36
C ASP A 55 8.38 16.78 14.58
N GLY A 56 9.65 16.43 14.31
CA GLY A 56 10.66 16.14 15.33
C GLY A 56 11.13 17.43 16.01
N GLY A 57 11.46 17.36 17.30
CA GLY A 57 11.83 18.52 18.11
C GLY A 57 13.28 19.02 17.94
N GLY A 58 13.98 18.57 16.91
CA GLY A 58 15.31 19.07 16.57
C GLY A 58 15.27 20.50 16.02
N SER A 59 16.38 21.24 16.15
CA SER A 59 16.46 22.60 15.60
C SER A 59 16.57 22.57 14.07
N GLU A 60 15.99 23.56 13.39
CA GLU A 60 16.11 23.67 11.93
C GLU A 60 17.57 23.82 11.49
N ASP A 61 18.39 24.50 12.29
CA ASP A 61 19.82 24.70 12.04
C ASP A 61 20.60 23.38 12.10
N ASP A 62 20.32 22.51 13.08
CA ASP A 62 20.98 21.21 13.19
C ASP A 62 20.60 20.30 12.02
N VAL A 63 19.33 20.31 11.62
CA VAL A 63 18.84 19.55 10.45
C VAL A 63 19.47 20.08 9.17
N ALA A 64 19.54 21.40 8.98
CA ALA A 64 20.18 22.03 7.82
C ALA A 64 21.68 21.75 7.77
N GLY A 65 22.36 21.79 8.92
CA GLY A 65 23.76 21.40 9.07
C GLY A 65 23.97 19.94 8.67
N ARG A 66 23.10 19.04 9.13
CA ARG A 66 23.17 17.61 8.77
C ARG A 66 22.91 17.34 7.29
N ILE A 67 21.95 18.03 6.70
CA ILE A 67 21.68 18.00 5.25
C ILE A 67 22.93 18.43 4.47
N SER A 68 23.59 19.50 4.92
CA SER A 68 24.79 20.04 4.26
C SER A 68 25.97 19.07 4.35
N GLN A 69 26.16 18.41 5.49
CA GLN A 69 27.17 17.35 5.66
C GLN A 69 26.95 16.20 4.66
N ILE A 70 25.72 15.70 4.54
CA ILE A 70 25.41 14.58 3.64
C ILE A 70 25.60 15.00 2.17
N LYS A 71 25.27 16.24 1.80
CA LYS A 71 25.55 16.77 0.45
C LYS A 71 27.05 16.79 0.13
N ALA A 72 27.88 17.23 1.08
CA ALA A 72 29.33 17.20 0.91
C ALA A 72 29.88 15.76 0.84
N GLU A 73 29.34 14.82 1.61
CA GLU A 73 29.69 13.39 1.52
C GLU A 73 29.34 12.80 0.13
N ILE A 74 28.21 13.22 -0.46
CA ILE A 74 27.77 12.82 -1.81
C ILE A 74 28.72 13.33 -2.89
N GLU A 75 29.22 14.56 -2.77
CA GLU A 75 30.14 15.15 -3.74
C GLU A 75 31.54 14.53 -3.68
N ASN A 76 31.96 14.09 -2.49
CA ASN A 76 33.29 13.52 -2.26
C ASN A 76 33.35 11.99 -2.42
N THR A 77 32.24 11.32 -2.75
CA THR A 77 32.24 9.87 -2.96
C THR A 77 32.38 9.49 -4.44
N ASP A 78 33.33 8.62 -4.72
CA ASP A 78 33.55 8.00 -6.03
C ASP A 78 32.73 6.72 -6.23
N SER A 79 32.05 6.25 -5.19
CA SER A 79 31.25 5.03 -5.18
C SER A 79 29.79 5.34 -5.51
N ASP A 80 29.29 4.82 -6.63
CA ASP A 80 27.88 5.00 -7.03
C ASP A 80 26.91 4.39 -6.01
N TRP A 81 27.31 3.29 -5.37
CA TRP A 81 26.52 2.66 -4.31
C TRP A 81 26.41 3.58 -3.09
N ASP A 82 27.52 4.17 -2.62
CA ASP A 82 27.48 5.09 -1.47
C ASP A 82 26.69 6.36 -1.82
N ARG A 83 26.83 6.86 -3.05
CA ARG A 83 26.08 8.00 -3.55
C ARG A 83 24.57 7.76 -3.46
N GLU A 84 24.09 6.63 -3.96
CA GLU A 84 22.67 6.24 -3.90
C GLU A 84 22.19 6.18 -2.44
N LYS A 85 22.99 5.59 -1.54
CA LYS A 85 22.59 5.41 -0.14
C LYS A 85 22.64 6.69 0.68
N LEU A 86 23.52 7.63 0.34
CA LEU A 86 23.53 8.97 0.90
C LEU A 86 22.34 9.80 0.39
N GLN A 87 21.99 9.65 -0.89
CA GLN A 87 20.79 10.28 -1.46
C GLN A 87 19.50 9.79 -0.78
N GLU A 88 19.38 8.49 -0.47
CA GLU A 88 18.24 7.97 0.31
C GLU A 88 18.12 8.64 1.69
N ARG A 89 19.25 8.85 2.39
CA ARG A 89 19.28 9.50 3.70
C ARG A 89 18.94 10.98 3.59
N LEU A 90 19.54 11.66 2.61
CA LEU A 90 19.28 13.06 2.31
C LEU A 90 17.80 13.28 2.01
N ALA A 91 17.19 12.42 1.18
CA ALA A 91 15.78 12.50 0.83
C ALA A 91 14.87 12.35 2.06
N LYS A 92 15.24 11.51 3.04
CA LYS A 92 14.47 11.35 4.29
C LYS A 92 14.58 12.55 5.21
N LEU A 93 15.74 13.23 5.25
CA LEU A 93 15.95 14.43 6.07
C LEU A 93 15.38 15.69 5.41
N ALA A 94 15.56 15.84 4.10
CA ALA A 94 15.10 17.02 3.35
C ALA A 94 13.63 16.92 2.90
N GLY A 95 13.10 15.71 2.75
CA GLY A 95 11.79 15.45 2.15
C GLY A 95 10.59 15.90 2.98
N GLY A 96 10.81 16.25 4.25
CA GLY A 96 9.76 16.71 5.16
C GLY A 96 8.63 15.69 5.34
N VAL A 97 7.65 16.04 6.17
CA VAL A 97 6.40 15.28 6.29
C VAL A 97 5.24 16.22 6.05
N ALA A 98 4.50 15.99 4.96
CA ALA A 98 3.25 16.71 4.70
C ALA A 98 2.11 16.04 5.48
N VAL A 99 1.33 16.84 6.21
CA VAL A 99 0.14 16.39 6.93
C VAL A 99 -1.10 16.93 6.24
N ILE A 100 -1.97 16.04 5.75
CA ILE A 100 -3.26 16.39 5.15
C ILE A 100 -4.33 16.29 6.23
N GLN A 101 -5.00 17.41 6.53
CA GLN A 101 -6.10 17.46 7.49
C GLN A 101 -7.43 17.43 6.72
N VAL A 102 -8.24 16.41 6.99
CA VAL A 102 -9.54 16.20 6.36
C VAL A 102 -10.64 16.63 7.32
N GLY A 103 -11.57 17.47 6.86
CA GLY A 103 -12.72 17.93 7.62
C GLY A 103 -14.04 17.46 7.00
N ALA A 104 -15.05 17.22 7.84
CA ALA A 104 -16.40 16.85 7.41
C ALA A 104 -17.44 17.29 8.45
N ALA A 105 -18.71 17.35 8.05
CA ALA A 105 -19.80 17.80 8.93
C ALA A 105 -20.26 16.72 9.91
N THR A 106 -20.05 15.44 9.58
CA THR A 106 -20.40 14.29 10.42
C THR A 106 -19.24 13.31 10.55
N GLU A 107 -19.23 12.48 11.59
CA GLU A 107 -18.17 11.49 11.82
C GLU A 107 -18.11 10.43 10.69
N VAL A 108 -19.27 10.03 10.17
CA VAL A 108 -19.36 9.03 9.09
C VAL A 108 -18.74 9.59 7.81
N GLU A 109 -19.08 10.83 7.45
CA GLU A 109 -18.49 11.52 6.30
C GLU A 109 -16.99 11.76 6.50
N LEU A 110 -16.56 12.07 7.72
CA LEU A 110 -15.14 12.24 8.04
C LEU A 110 -14.35 10.96 7.75
N LYS A 111 -14.84 9.81 8.22
CA LYS A 111 -14.19 8.51 8.00
C LYS A 111 -14.13 8.16 6.52
N GLU A 112 -15.22 8.35 5.79
CA GLU A 112 -15.28 8.07 4.36
C GLU A 112 -14.32 8.97 3.57
N LYS A 113 -14.38 10.29 3.75
CA LYS A 113 -13.48 11.24 3.08
C LYS A 113 -12.03 10.98 3.42
N LYS A 114 -11.74 10.65 4.68
CA LYS A 114 -10.39 10.32 5.12
C LYS A 114 -9.85 9.10 4.36
N HIS A 115 -10.59 7.99 4.33
CA HIS A 115 -10.17 6.80 3.60
C HIS A 115 -10.02 7.07 2.10
N ARG A 116 -10.93 7.84 1.50
CA ARG A 116 -10.84 8.23 0.09
C ARG A 116 -9.58 9.03 -0.22
N ILE A 117 -9.17 9.92 0.69
CA ILE A 117 -7.93 10.70 0.54
C ILE A 117 -6.69 9.81 0.77
N GLU A 118 -6.72 8.88 1.73
CA GLU A 118 -5.65 7.91 1.96
C GLU A 118 -5.42 7.03 0.72
N ASP A 119 -6.50 6.55 0.10
CA ASP A 119 -6.45 5.80 -1.15
C ASP A 119 -5.91 6.65 -2.31
N ALA A 120 -6.36 7.89 -2.45
CA ALA A 120 -5.88 8.80 -3.50
C ALA A 120 -4.38 9.08 -3.38
N VAL A 121 -3.88 9.34 -2.16
CA VAL A 121 -2.44 9.55 -1.91
C VAL A 121 -1.64 8.29 -2.24
N SER A 122 -2.16 7.12 -1.87
CA SER A 122 -1.51 5.84 -2.15
C SER A 122 -1.44 5.54 -3.65
N SER A 123 -2.53 5.80 -4.39
CA SER A 123 -2.60 5.65 -5.84
C SER A 123 -1.64 6.58 -6.57
N VAL A 124 -1.57 7.86 -6.18
CA VAL A 124 -0.63 8.82 -6.80
C VAL A 124 0.82 8.42 -6.55
N ARG A 125 1.15 7.95 -5.34
CA ARG A 125 2.49 7.41 -5.05
C ARG A 125 2.83 6.22 -5.95
N ALA A 126 1.92 5.26 -6.07
CA ALA A 126 2.10 4.11 -6.94
C ALA A 126 2.24 4.49 -8.44
N ALA A 127 1.52 5.53 -8.87
CA ALA A 127 1.59 6.05 -10.23
C ALA A 127 2.92 6.76 -10.52
N ILE A 128 3.50 7.45 -9.54
CA ILE A 128 4.84 8.07 -9.68
C ILE A 128 5.92 6.99 -9.80
N GLU A 129 5.78 5.88 -9.10
CA GLU A 129 6.79 4.81 -9.07
C GLU A 129 6.86 3.98 -10.36
N GLU A 130 5.71 3.52 -10.88
CA GLU A 130 5.68 2.61 -12.05
C GLU A 130 4.88 3.16 -13.24
N GLY A 131 4.42 4.41 -13.17
CA GLY A 131 3.61 5.02 -14.21
C GLY A 131 2.13 4.63 -14.14
N VAL A 132 1.40 5.00 -15.19
CA VAL A 132 -0.05 4.82 -15.31
C VAL A 132 -0.41 4.04 -16.57
N VAL A 133 -1.55 3.35 -16.51
CA VAL A 133 -2.13 2.58 -17.62
C VAL A 133 -3.61 2.96 -17.80
N ALA A 134 -4.19 2.57 -18.95
CA ALA A 134 -5.61 2.74 -19.21
C ALA A 134 -6.44 1.94 -18.20
N GLY A 135 -7.28 2.65 -17.43
CA GLY A 135 -8.03 2.05 -16.33
C GLY A 135 -9.27 1.29 -16.76
N GLY A 136 -10.16 1.02 -15.80
CA GLY A 136 -11.45 0.34 -16.07
C GLY A 136 -11.29 -1.11 -16.55
N GLY A 137 -10.16 -1.75 -16.23
CA GLY A 137 -9.82 -3.09 -16.73
C GLY A 137 -9.31 -3.12 -18.18
N THR A 138 -9.22 -1.97 -18.87
CA THR A 138 -8.76 -1.87 -20.26
C THR A 138 -7.34 -2.41 -20.41
N ALA A 139 -6.42 -2.03 -19.52
CA ALA A 139 -5.04 -2.53 -19.54
C ALA A 139 -4.94 -4.07 -19.47
N LEU A 140 -5.80 -4.71 -18.69
CA LEU A 140 -5.84 -6.17 -18.57
C LEU A 140 -6.37 -6.83 -19.85
N ILE A 141 -7.38 -6.25 -20.49
CA ILE A 141 -7.87 -6.70 -21.81
C ILE A 141 -6.75 -6.58 -22.85
N ARG A 142 -5.99 -5.47 -22.87
CA ARG A 142 -4.87 -5.29 -23.81
C ARG A 142 -3.76 -6.34 -23.61
N ALA A 143 -3.50 -6.72 -22.36
CA ALA A 143 -2.53 -7.76 -22.01
C ALA A 143 -2.92 -9.16 -22.52
N ARG A 144 -4.19 -9.42 -22.85
CA ARG A 144 -4.67 -10.72 -23.33
C ARG A 144 -3.96 -11.17 -24.60
N SER A 145 -3.62 -10.25 -25.49
CA SER A 145 -2.89 -10.57 -26.74
C SER A 145 -1.53 -11.24 -26.45
N ALA A 146 -0.78 -10.71 -25.48
CA ALA A 146 0.49 -11.30 -25.05
C ALA A 146 0.28 -12.66 -24.37
N VAL A 147 -0.75 -12.80 -23.54
CA VAL A 147 -1.07 -14.10 -22.90
C VAL A 147 -1.51 -15.13 -23.94
N GLN A 148 -2.25 -14.73 -24.98
CA GLN A 148 -2.65 -15.63 -26.07
C GLN A 148 -1.43 -16.23 -26.77
N SER A 149 -0.38 -15.44 -27.03
CA SER A 149 0.87 -15.95 -27.61
C SER A 149 1.53 -17.01 -26.71
N VAL A 150 1.44 -16.85 -25.38
CA VAL A 150 1.92 -17.87 -24.42
C VAL A 150 1.05 -19.12 -24.49
N VAL A 151 -0.28 -18.98 -24.50
CA VAL A 151 -1.22 -20.11 -24.63
C VAL A 151 -0.95 -20.93 -25.89
N ASP A 152 -0.65 -20.28 -27.01
CA ASP A 152 -0.39 -20.95 -28.29
C ASP A 152 0.95 -21.69 -28.30
N SER A 153 1.90 -21.28 -27.44
CA SER A 153 3.22 -21.91 -27.30
C SER A 153 3.26 -23.11 -26.36
N LEU A 154 2.21 -23.34 -25.56
CA LEU A 154 2.14 -24.38 -24.54
C LEU A 154 1.25 -25.55 -24.96
N GLU A 155 1.43 -26.69 -24.30
CA GLU A 155 0.65 -27.91 -24.50
C GLU A 155 0.11 -28.46 -23.17
N GLY A 156 -0.82 -29.41 -23.24
CA GLY A 156 -1.35 -30.11 -22.06
C GLY A 156 -1.94 -29.20 -20.97
N ASP A 157 -1.62 -29.51 -19.72
CA ASP A 157 -2.14 -28.81 -18.54
C ASP A 157 -1.59 -27.39 -18.40
N GLU A 158 -0.35 -27.15 -18.85
CA GLU A 158 0.24 -25.80 -18.86
C GLU A 158 -0.53 -24.86 -19.78
N LYS A 159 -0.96 -25.35 -20.96
CA LYS A 159 -1.83 -24.62 -21.87
C LYS A 159 -3.16 -24.26 -21.20
N THR A 160 -3.74 -25.21 -20.47
CA THR A 160 -5.00 -25.00 -19.74
C THR A 160 -4.82 -23.91 -18.68
N GLY A 161 -3.73 -23.95 -17.91
CA GLY A 161 -3.41 -22.93 -16.91
C GLY A 161 -3.24 -21.54 -17.53
N ALA A 162 -2.48 -21.42 -18.62
CA ALA A 162 -2.33 -20.14 -19.34
C ALA A 162 -3.67 -19.61 -19.89
N LYS A 163 -4.53 -20.51 -20.38
CA LYS A 163 -5.87 -20.15 -20.87
C LYS A 163 -6.76 -19.62 -19.75
N LEU A 164 -6.69 -20.18 -18.54
CA LEU A 164 -7.43 -19.66 -17.38
C LEU A 164 -7.03 -18.23 -17.04
N VAL A 165 -5.74 -17.90 -17.11
CA VAL A 165 -5.26 -16.52 -16.92
C VAL A 165 -5.83 -15.61 -18.02
N TRP A 166 -5.76 -16.05 -19.28
CA TRP A 166 -6.30 -15.31 -20.42
C TRP A 166 -7.80 -15.00 -20.29
N GLU A 167 -8.60 -15.95 -19.78
CA GLU A 167 -10.03 -15.76 -19.50
C GLU A 167 -10.24 -14.80 -18.32
N ALA A 168 -9.50 -14.98 -17.23
CA ALA A 168 -9.63 -14.19 -16.00
C ALA A 168 -9.34 -12.69 -16.19
N LEU A 169 -8.49 -12.32 -17.16
CA LEU A 169 -8.18 -10.92 -17.47
C LEU A 169 -9.40 -10.09 -17.90
N THR A 170 -10.48 -10.74 -18.36
CA THR A 170 -11.74 -10.05 -18.71
C THR A 170 -12.60 -9.70 -17.51
N ALA A 171 -12.43 -10.42 -16.40
CA ALA A 171 -13.34 -10.34 -15.26
C ALA A 171 -13.44 -8.93 -14.65
N PRO A 172 -12.34 -8.15 -14.51
CA PRO A 172 -12.44 -6.80 -13.95
C PRO A 172 -13.29 -5.85 -14.79
N ALA A 173 -13.05 -5.79 -16.11
CA ALA A 173 -13.82 -4.94 -17.02
C ALA A 173 -15.29 -5.39 -17.10
N ARG A 174 -15.53 -6.70 -17.09
CA ARG A 174 -16.87 -7.30 -17.05
C ARG A 174 -17.63 -6.87 -15.78
N ASN A 175 -17.03 -7.06 -14.61
CA ASN A 175 -17.65 -6.72 -13.33
C ASN A 175 -17.93 -5.22 -13.21
N ILE A 176 -17.02 -4.36 -13.69
CA ILE A 176 -17.23 -2.91 -13.73
C ILE A 176 -18.43 -2.57 -14.62
N SER A 177 -18.53 -3.20 -15.79
CA SER A 177 -19.63 -2.99 -16.74
C SER A 177 -20.97 -3.47 -16.17
N GLU A 178 -21.02 -4.66 -15.58
CA GLU A 178 -22.23 -5.23 -14.98
C GLU A 178 -22.70 -4.40 -13.78
N ASN A 179 -21.79 -3.91 -12.93
CA ASN A 179 -22.12 -3.01 -11.83
C ASN A 179 -22.65 -1.64 -12.31
N ALA A 180 -22.28 -1.23 -13.53
CA ALA A 180 -22.83 -0.04 -14.18
C ALA A 180 -24.17 -0.29 -14.90
N GLY A 181 -24.70 -1.52 -14.85
CA GLY A 181 -25.96 -1.88 -15.52
C GLY A 181 -25.81 -2.15 -17.03
N LEU A 182 -24.59 -2.35 -17.52
CA LEU A 182 -24.29 -2.68 -18.91
C LEU A 182 -24.09 -4.20 -19.07
N GLU A 183 -24.25 -4.72 -20.28
CA GLU A 183 -23.96 -6.14 -20.54
C GLU A 183 -22.44 -6.33 -20.66
N GLY A 184 -21.84 -6.96 -19.64
CA GLY A 184 -20.39 -7.03 -19.50
C GLY A 184 -19.67 -7.82 -20.59
N SER A 185 -20.30 -8.83 -21.18
CA SER A 185 -19.71 -9.64 -22.25
C SER A 185 -19.55 -8.84 -23.55
N VAL A 186 -20.56 -8.04 -23.89
CA VAL A 186 -20.61 -7.12 -25.03
C VAL A 186 -19.60 -6.01 -24.80
N MET A 187 -19.57 -5.40 -23.61
CA MET A 187 -18.62 -4.34 -23.30
C MET A 187 -17.16 -4.83 -23.38
N VAL A 188 -16.86 -6.01 -22.84
CA VAL A 188 -15.51 -6.60 -22.94
C VAL A 188 -15.13 -6.82 -24.41
N ARG A 189 -16.03 -7.38 -25.22
CA ARG A 189 -15.79 -7.59 -26.65
C ARG A 189 -15.56 -6.27 -27.39
N ASP A 190 -16.35 -5.25 -27.09
CA ASP A 190 -16.24 -3.94 -27.73
C ASP A 190 -14.90 -3.27 -27.34
N ILE A 191 -14.48 -3.35 -26.07
CA ILE A 191 -13.13 -2.92 -25.65
C ILE A 191 -12.05 -3.72 -26.38
N GLU A 192 -12.18 -5.04 -26.49
CA GLU A 192 -11.20 -5.91 -27.14
C GLU A 192 -11.07 -5.63 -28.65
N SER A 193 -12.14 -5.18 -29.31
CA SER A 193 -12.14 -4.77 -30.72
C SER A 193 -11.39 -3.47 -31.00
N GLU A 194 -11.19 -2.66 -29.96
CA GLU A 194 -10.49 -1.38 -30.04
C GLU A 194 -8.98 -1.52 -29.74
N THR A 195 -8.23 -0.45 -30.00
CA THR A 195 -6.76 -0.43 -29.82
C THR A 195 -6.28 0.65 -28.87
N GLY A 196 -5.04 0.51 -28.38
CA GLY A 196 -4.41 1.49 -27.51
C GLY A 196 -5.20 1.71 -26.21
N SER A 197 -5.40 2.98 -25.85
CA SER A 197 -6.08 3.41 -24.63
C SER A 197 -7.60 3.52 -24.76
N MET A 198 -8.20 3.11 -25.88
CA MET A 198 -9.65 3.10 -26.02
C MET A 198 -10.27 2.06 -25.08
N GLY A 199 -11.26 2.46 -24.30
CA GLY A 199 -11.93 1.62 -23.31
C GLY A 199 -13.29 2.17 -22.93
N LEU A 200 -14.00 1.46 -22.05
CA LEU A 200 -15.32 1.85 -21.60
C LEU A 200 -15.23 2.81 -20.41
N ASN A 201 -15.80 4.01 -20.55
CA ASN A 201 -16.17 4.83 -19.41
C ASN A 201 -17.49 4.31 -18.82
N ALA A 202 -17.40 3.48 -17.79
CA ALA A 202 -18.58 2.87 -17.17
C ALA A 202 -19.53 3.89 -16.50
N ALA A 203 -19.07 5.11 -16.21
CA ALA A 203 -19.93 6.16 -15.65
C ALA A 203 -20.86 6.78 -16.70
N THR A 204 -20.45 6.81 -17.98
CA THR A 204 -21.25 7.36 -19.08
C THR A 204 -21.78 6.29 -20.03
N GLY A 205 -21.20 5.09 -20.01
CA GLY A 205 -21.49 4.00 -20.95
C GLY A 205 -20.82 4.18 -22.33
N GLU A 206 -19.92 5.14 -22.48
CA GLU A 206 -19.30 5.48 -23.76
C GLU A 206 -17.89 4.91 -23.92
N MET A 207 -17.53 4.54 -25.14
CA MET A 207 -16.17 4.16 -25.51
C MET A 207 -15.32 5.42 -25.72
N VAL A 208 -14.26 5.58 -24.93
CA VAL A 208 -13.43 6.78 -24.92
C VAL A 208 -11.94 6.42 -24.83
N ASP A 209 -11.08 7.38 -25.15
CA ASP A 209 -9.66 7.29 -24.83
C ASP A 209 -9.50 7.47 -23.31
N MET A 210 -9.23 6.37 -22.60
CA MET A 210 -9.21 6.32 -21.14
C MET A 210 -8.17 7.26 -20.54
N LEU A 211 -7.01 7.41 -21.20
CA LEU A 211 -5.95 8.31 -20.73
C LEU A 211 -6.38 9.77 -20.86
N LYS A 212 -6.98 10.14 -22.00
CA LYS A 212 -7.48 11.52 -22.21
C LYS A 212 -8.68 11.84 -21.34
N ALA A 213 -9.53 10.86 -21.05
CA ALA A 213 -10.67 10.98 -20.15
C ALA A 213 -10.26 11.03 -18.66
N GLY A 214 -8.97 10.81 -18.34
CA GLY A 214 -8.48 10.78 -16.97
C GLY A 214 -8.85 9.50 -16.19
N ILE A 215 -9.32 8.46 -16.88
CA ILE A 215 -9.65 7.16 -16.30
C ILE A 215 -8.39 6.30 -16.36
N ILE A 216 -7.51 6.53 -15.38
CA ILE A 216 -6.17 5.95 -15.31
C ILE A 216 -6.00 5.14 -14.05
N ASP A 217 -5.29 4.02 -14.17
CA ASP A 217 -4.90 3.18 -13.03
C ASP A 217 -3.37 3.20 -12.86
N PRO A 218 -2.84 3.22 -11.63
CA PRO A 218 -1.41 3.01 -11.42
C PRO A 218 -0.98 1.64 -11.93
N ALA A 219 0.09 1.59 -12.74
CA ALA A 219 0.60 0.35 -13.32
C ALA A 219 0.95 -0.68 -12.24
N LYS A 220 1.59 -0.21 -11.17
CA LYS A 220 1.94 -1.00 -9.98
C LYS A 220 0.74 -1.74 -9.38
N VAL A 221 -0.41 -1.06 -9.26
CA VAL A 221 -1.62 -1.63 -8.66
C VAL A 221 -2.18 -2.73 -9.55
N THR A 222 -2.31 -2.46 -10.85
CA THR A 222 -2.82 -3.44 -11.82
C THR A 222 -1.94 -4.71 -11.85
N ARG A 223 -0.62 -4.53 -11.89
CA ARG A 223 0.37 -5.61 -11.88
C ARG A 223 0.33 -6.41 -10.57
N ALA A 224 0.39 -5.72 -9.43
CA ALA A 224 0.39 -6.37 -8.12
C ALA A 224 -0.91 -7.14 -7.86
N ALA A 225 -2.06 -6.58 -8.26
CA ALA A 225 -3.36 -7.25 -8.14
C ALA A 225 -3.37 -8.58 -8.91
N LEU A 226 -2.92 -8.58 -10.17
CA LEU A 226 -2.85 -9.80 -10.99
C LEU A 226 -1.88 -10.84 -10.41
N GLN A 227 -0.68 -10.41 -9.98
CA GLN A 227 0.33 -11.30 -9.42
C GLN A 227 -0.13 -11.95 -8.11
N ASN A 228 -0.72 -11.18 -7.21
CA ASN A 228 -1.23 -11.69 -5.94
C ASN A 228 -2.42 -12.64 -6.16
N ALA A 229 -3.34 -12.29 -7.07
CA ALA A 229 -4.46 -13.16 -7.42
C ALA A 229 -3.98 -14.50 -8.00
N ALA A 230 -3.03 -14.48 -8.94
CA ALA A 230 -2.44 -15.68 -9.52
C ALA A 230 -1.71 -16.52 -8.46
N SER A 231 -0.97 -15.89 -7.55
CA SER A 231 -0.25 -16.57 -6.48
C SER A 231 -1.19 -17.33 -5.54
N ILE A 232 -2.31 -16.72 -5.13
CA ILE A 232 -3.30 -17.38 -4.28
C ILE A 232 -4.06 -18.46 -5.05
N ALA A 233 -4.46 -18.18 -6.29
CA ALA A 233 -5.17 -19.16 -7.12
C ALA A 233 -4.34 -20.43 -7.35
N ALA A 234 -3.04 -20.29 -7.66
CA ALA A 234 -2.14 -21.43 -7.82
C ALA A 234 -2.05 -22.27 -6.54
N LEU A 235 -1.92 -21.62 -5.37
CA LEU A 235 -1.89 -22.31 -4.08
C LEU A 235 -3.18 -23.08 -3.81
N VAL A 236 -4.34 -22.45 -4.03
CA VAL A 236 -5.66 -23.08 -3.83
C VAL A 236 -5.86 -24.26 -4.78
N LEU A 237 -5.50 -24.13 -6.06
CA LEU A 237 -5.65 -25.21 -7.05
C LEU A 237 -4.80 -26.45 -6.73
N THR A 238 -3.67 -26.28 -6.04
CA THR A 238 -2.81 -27.40 -5.59
C THR A 238 -3.16 -27.96 -4.21
N THR A 239 -4.20 -27.43 -3.56
CA THR A 239 -4.58 -27.85 -2.21
C THR A 239 -5.46 -29.09 -2.24
N GLU A 240 -4.88 -30.25 -1.92
CA GLU A 240 -5.59 -31.55 -1.88
C GLU A 240 -6.35 -31.81 -0.57
N ALA A 241 -5.92 -31.19 0.54
CA ALA A 241 -6.52 -31.40 1.85
C ALA A 241 -6.50 -30.12 2.69
N LEU A 242 -7.56 -29.91 3.47
CA LEU A 242 -7.70 -28.84 4.45
C LEU A 242 -7.93 -29.44 5.82
N VAL A 243 -7.17 -28.99 6.82
CA VAL A 243 -7.38 -29.33 8.24
C VAL A 243 -7.96 -28.08 8.90
N ALA A 244 -9.15 -28.21 9.47
CA ALA A 244 -9.85 -27.12 10.14
C ALA A 244 -10.34 -27.59 11.52
N ASP A 245 -10.45 -26.65 12.45
CA ASP A 245 -11.08 -26.92 13.74
C ASP A 245 -12.54 -27.31 13.56
N LYS A 246 -12.98 -28.29 14.34
CA LYS A 246 -14.39 -28.68 14.35
C LYS A 246 -15.23 -27.49 14.84
N PRO A 247 -16.31 -27.10 14.13
CA PRO A 247 -17.19 -26.04 14.60
C PRO A 247 -17.64 -26.33 16.03
N GLU A 248 -17.45 -25.36 16.92
CA GLU A 248 -17.99 -25.47 18.27
C GLU A 248 -19.52 -25.55 18.20
N PRO A 249 -20.17 -26.43 18.98
CA PRO A 249 -21.61 -26.41 19.07
C PRO A 249 -22.04 -25.03 19.54
N ALA A 250 -23.08 -24.47 18.89
CA ALA A 250 -23.66 -23.21 19.32
C ALA A 250 -23.94 -23.29 20.83
N ALA A 251 -23.34 -22.37 21.59
CA ALA A 251 -23.62 -22.28 23.02
C ALA A 251 -25.15 -22.27 23.18
N PRO A 252 -25.72 -23.12 24.06
CA PRO A 252 -27.16 -23.09 24.28
C PRO A 252 -27.51 -21.66 24.61
N MET A 253 -28.36 -21.05 23.77
CA MET A 253 -28.99 -19.77 24.07
C MET A 253 -29.53 -19.90 25.48
N GLY A 254 -28.83 -19.28 26.43
CA GLY A 254 -29.22 -19.31 27.83
C GLY A 254 -30.67 -18.90 27.86
N GLY A 255 -31.52 -19.81 28.35
CA GLY A 255 -32.96 -19.60 28.40
C GLY A 255 -33.21 -18.24 29.00
N ALA A 256 -33.67 -17.30 28.16
CA ALA A 256 -34.10 -16.00 28.61
C ALA A 256 -35.26 -16.24 29.57
N GLY A 257 -34.97 -15.95 30.84
CA GLY A 257 -35.84 -15.90 32.00
C GLY A 257 -37.31 -16.18 31.76
N MET A 258 -37.74 -17.38 32.14
CA MET A 258 -39.02 -17.54 32.82
C MET A 258 -38.72 -17.61 34.32
N ASP A 259 -38.64 -16.44 34.95
CA ASP A 259 -39.23 -16.22 36.27
C ASP A 259 -39.28 -14.71 36.58
N PRO A 260 -40.44 -14.03 36.41
CA PRO A 260 -40.64 -12.68 36.88
C PRO A 260 -41.21 -12.71 38.30
N MET A 261 -40.56 -13.39 39.26
CA MET A 261 -40.97 -13.30 40.66
C MET A 261 -39.82 -13.67 41.62
N GLY A 262 -39.33 -12.65 42.32
CA GLY A 262 -39.00 -12.79 43.74
C GLY A 262 -37.52 -12.87 44.08
N GLY A 263 -37.07 -11.96 44.96
CA GLY A 263 -35.91 -12.25 45.81
C GLY A 263 -34.89 -11.13 45.99
N MET A 264 -35.36 -9.93 46.32
CA MET A 264 -34.78 -8.99 47.28
C MET A 264 -33.53 -9.45 48.08
N GLY A 265 -32.51 -8.58 48.12
CA GLY A 265 -31.42 -8.53 49.13
C GLY A 265 -30.09 -9.08 48.63
N GLY A 266 -28.95 -8.40 48.67
CA GLY A 266 -28.49 -7.30 49.51
C GLY A 266 -27.10 -7.68 50.06
N MET A 267 -26.22 -6.68 50.14
CA MET A 267 -24.96 -6.62 50.89
C MET A 267 -23.61 -6.98 50.22
N MET A 268 -22.77 -5.92 50.25
CA MET A 268 -21.31 -5.84 50.42
C MET A 268 -20.40 -6.15 49.22
#